data_AF-U1HDU3-F1
#
_entry.id   AF-U1HDU3-F1
#
_cell.length_a   1.000
_cell.length_b   1.000
_cell.length_c   1.000
_cell.angle_alpha   90.00
_cell.angle_beta   90.00
_cell.angle_gamma   90.00
#
_symmetry.space_group_name_H-M   'P 1'
#
loop_
_entity.id
_entity.type
_entity.pdbx_description
1 polymer ?
#
loop_
_entity_poly.entity_id
_entity_poly.type
_entity_poly.pdbx_seq_one_letter_code
_entity_poly.pdbx_strand_id
1 'polypeptide(L)'
;MLLPSFTYFERLSTDRPYLRSFIRAFLLPERQNLHKMHSVLPETIREKMVRDEDQDLRRSFDLHKIETPVVLICGHGGRDQRCGVMGPLLQADFMNALERLGFTVPAAQELPVLGAGCKGADRTANVGLISHIGGHKFAGNVIVYLPPRYGLEHGKVEGIHPLAGKGIWYGRVEPRHVEGIVQETIMSGRIIEELFRGGIEADGTVLRIH
;
A
#
# COMPACT_ATOMS: atom_id res chain seq x y z
N MET A 1 -3.25 8.07 -1.20
CA MET A 1 -2.10 7.19 -1.48
C MET A 1 -2.37 6.44 -2.78
N LEU A 2 -1.36 6.29 -3.63
CA LEU A 2 -1.36 5.38 -4.77
C LEU A 2 -0.42 4.23 -4.44
N LEU A 3 -1.01 3.05 -4.32
CA LEU A 3 -0.32 1.79 -4.13
C LEU A 3 -0.65 0.91 -5.35
N PRO A 4 0.33 0.18 -5.90
CA PRO A 4 1.65 -0.08 -5.33
C PRO A 4 2.76 0.89 -5.76
N SER A 5 2.45 2.07 -6.31
CA SER A 5 3.50 3.02 -6.75
C SER A 5 4.25 3.72 -5.61
N PHE A 6 3.91 3.44 -4.35
CA PHE A 6 4.47 4.05 -3.13
C PHE A 6 4.53 5.57 -3.21
N THR A 7 3.40 6.17 -3.59
CA THR A 7 3.26 7.62 -3.67
C THR A 7 2.00 8.10 -2.99
N TYR A 8 1.99 9.36 -2.56
CA TYR A 8 0.79 9.99 -2.04
C TYR A 8 0.71 11.45 -2.51
N PHE A 9 -0.50 11.99 -2.45
CA PHE A 9 -0.77 13.39 -2.69
C PHE A 9 -1.16 13.99 -1.35
N GLU A 10 -0.56 15.12 -0.98
CA GLU A 10 -0.92 15.82 0.26
C GLU A 10 -2.34 16.37 0.18
N ARG A 11 -2.72 16.84 -1.01
CA ARG A 11 -4.06 17.36 -1.28
C ARG A 11 -4.53 16.96 -2.67
N LEU A 12 -5.81 16.61 -2.75
CA LEU A 12 -6.53 16.45 -4.01
C LEU A 12 -7.65 17.50 -4.05
N SER A 13 -7.66 18.32 -5.08
CA SER A 13 -8.79 19.22 -5.34
C SER A 13 -9.97 18.44 -5.95
N THR A 14 -11.18 18.88 -5.66
CA THR A 14 -12.43 18.30 -6.20
C THR A 14 -12.95 19.06 -7.42
N ASP A 15 -12.25 20.09 -7.89
CA ASP A 15 -12.63 20.81 -9.10
C ASP A 15 -12.51 19.92 -10.35
N ARG A 16 -13.46 20.06 -11.27
CA ARG A 16 -13.55 19.21 -12.47
C ARG A 16 -12.31 19.29 -13.36
N PRO A 17 -11.72 20.47 -13.65
CA PRO A 17 -10.49 20.55 -14.42
C PRO A 17 -9.33 19.77 -13.80
N TYR A 18 -9.08 19.97 -12.50
CA TYR A 18 -8.04 19.26 -11.76
C TYR A 18 -8.27 17.74 -11.78
N LEU A 19 -9.50 17.28 -11.49
CA LEU A 19 -9.83 15.86 -11.51
C LEU A 19 -9.63 15.23 -12.90
N ARG A 20 -9.98 15.95 -13.97
CA ARG A 20 -9.73 15.47 -15.35
C ARG A 20 -8.24 15.33 -15.63
N SER A 21 -7.44 16.34 -15.27
CA SER A 21 -5.99 16.29 -15.41
C SER A 21 -5.39 15.15 -14.57
N PHE A 22 -5.88 14.95 -13.36
CA PHE A 22 -5.44 13.88 -12.46
C PHE A 22 -5.73 12.49 -13.04
N ILE A 23 -6.96 12.27 -13.53
CA ILE A 23 -7.35 11.01 -14.17
C ILE A 23 -6.43 10.72 -15.36
N ARG A 24 -6.22 11.73 -16.22
CA ARG A 24 -5.35 11.62 -17.38
C ARG A 24 -3.89 11.36 -17.02
N ALA A 25 -3.40 11.96 -15.93
CA ALA A 25 -2.01 11.84 -15.51
C ALA A 25 -1.70 10.52 -14.77
N PHE A 26 -2.65 9.95 -14.00
CA PHE A 26 -2.36 8.84 -13.09
C PHE A 26 -3.28 7.63 -13.20
N LEU A 27 -4.57 7.79 -13.54
CA LEU A 27 -5.55 6.69 -13.43
C LEU A 27 -5.81 5.97 -14.75
N LEU A 28 -5.68 6.65 -15.89
CA LEU A 28 -5.80 5.98 -17.18
C LEU A 28 -4.63 5.01 -17.41
N PRO A 29 -4.84 3.90 -18.14
CA PRO A 29 -3.80 2.96 -18.50
C PRO A 29 -2.82 3.57 -19.49
N GLU A 30 -1.58 3.08 -19.49
CA GLU A 30 -0.62 3.36 -20.57
C GLU A 30 -1.14 2.80 -21.90
N ARG A 31 -0.69 3.36 -23.02
CA ARG A 31 -1.19 3.01 -24.35
C ARG A 31 -1.03 1.51 -24.64
N GLN A 32 0.10 0.92 -24.25
CA GLN A 32 0.39 -0.52 -24.35
C GLN A 32 -0.54 -1.41 -23.50
N ASN A 33 -1.13 -0.85 -22.45
CA ASN A 33 -1.95 -1.57 -21.46
C ASN A 33 -3.46 -1.36 -21.68
N LEU A 34 -3.86 -0.68 -22.76
CA LEU A 34 -5.28 -0.51 -23.09
C LEU A 34 -5.90 -1.87 -23.47
N HIS A 35 -7.00 -2.23 -22.81
CA HIS A 35 -7.63 -3.53 -22.99
C HIS A 35 -8.08 -3.78 -24.44
N LYS A 36 -7.86 -5.01 -24.94
CA LYS A 36 -8.11 -5.38 -26.35
C LYS A 36 -9.56 -5.18 -26.81
N MET A 37 -10.53 -5.21 -25.89
CA MET A 37 -11.94 -4.91 -26.22
C MET A 37 -12.14 -3.51 -26.80
N HIS A 38 -11.23 -2.56 -26.56
CA HIS A 38 -11.31 -1.21 -27.10
C HIS A 38 -10.80 -1.10 -28.54
N SER A 39 -10.25 -2.17 -29.12
CA SER A 39 -9.76 -2.19 -30.51
C SER A 39 -10.84 -1.86 -31.54
N VAL A 40 -12.12 -2.12 -31.22
CA VAL A 40 -13.28 -1.78 -32.07
C VAL A 40 -13.60 -0.29 -32.09
N LEU A 41 -13.01 0.50 -31.18
CA LEU A 41 -13.28 1.94 -31.08
C LEU A 41 -12.36 2.75 -32.00
N PRO A 42 -12.85 3.88 -32.55
CA PRO A 42 -12.01 4.81 -33.30
C PRO A 42 -10.78 5.25 -32.51
N GLU A 43 -9.68 5.55 -33.22
CA GLU A 43 -8.42 5.99 -32.59
C GLU A 43 -8.61 7.23 -31.72
N THR A 44 -9.39 8.21 -32.19
CA THR A 44 -9.71 9.45 -31.45
C THR A 44 -10.44 9.21 -30.12
N ILE A 45 -11.15 8.08 -29.97
CA ILE A 45 -11.76 7.67 -28.70
C ILE A 45 -10.71 6.98 -27.84
N ARG A 46 -9.94 6.05 -28.41
CA ARG A 46 -8.88 5.32 -27.69
C ARG A 46 -7.83 6.25 -27.09
N GLU A 47 -7.49 7.34 -27.78
CA GLU A 47 -6.58 8.39 -27.29
C GLU A 47 -7.07 9.08 -26.03
N LYS A 48 -8.39 9.19 -25.82
CA LYS A 48 -8.98 9.75 -24.60
C LYS A 48 -9.05 8.74 -23.44
N MET A 49 -8.76 7.47 -23.71
CA MET A 49 -8.82 6.37 -22.75
C MET A 49 -7.43 5.94 -22.26
N VAL A 50 -6.37 6.57 -22.76
CA VAL A 50 -4.99 6.31 -22.36
C VAL A 50 -4.45 7.48 -21.56
N ARG A 51 -3.47 7.18 -20.71
CA ARG A 51 -2.75 8.14 -19.89
C ARG A 51 -2.08 9.19 -20.77
N ASP A 52 -2.05 10.42 -20.27
CA ASP A 52 -1.25 11.49 -20.84
C ASP A 52 0.23 11.26 -20.47
N GLU A 53 1.09 11.19 -21.47
CA GLU A 53 2.53 10.95 -21.29
C GLU A 53 3.30 12.24 -20.99
N ASP A 54 2.62 13.39 -21.01
CA ASP A 54 3.19 14.68 -20.63
C ASP A 54 3.72 14.64 -19.17
N GLN A 55 5.04 14.67 -19.04
CA GLN A 55 5.70 14.67 -17.73
C GLN A 55 5.45 15.97 -16.96
N ASP A 56 5.23 17.09 -17.64
CA ASP A 56 5.00 18.38 -16.99
C ASP A 56 3.62 18.42 -16.35
N LEU A 57 2.62 17.78 -16.98
CA LEU A 57 1.32 17.55 -16.35
C LEU A 57 1.46 16.69 -15.08
N ARG A 58 2.32 15.66 -15.07
CA ARG A 58 2.51 14.83 -13.87
C ARG A 58 3.24 15.60 -12.75
N ARG A 59 4.23 16.42 -13.12
CA ARG A 59 4.98 17.28 -12.19
C ARG A 59 4.16 18.43 -11.63
N SER A 60 3.05 18.80 -12.28
CA SER A 60 2.14 19.82 -11.75
C SER A 60 1.36 19.36 -10.51
N PHE A 61 1.43 18.07 -10.15
CA PHE A 61 0.82 17.53 -8.94
C PHE A 61 1.86 17.40 -7.83
N ASP A 62 1.44 17.78 -6.63
CA ASP A 62 2.24 17.67 -5.42
C ASP A 62 2.30 16.21 -4.92
N LEU A 63 3.14 15.44 -5.61
CA LEU A 63 3.30 14.00 -5.47
C LEU A 63 4.53 13.68 -4.62
N HIS A 64 4.30 13.01 -3.50
CA HIS A 64 5.34 12.62 -2.55
C HIS A 64 5.54 11.11 -2.54
N LYS A 65 6.75 10.66 -2.14
CA LYS A 65 7.08 9.26 -1.96
C LYS A 65 6.67 8.77 -0.58
N ILE A 66 6.16 7.54 -0.51
CA ILE A 66 5.97 6.82 0.74
C ILE A 66 7.31 6.16 1.09
N GLU A 67 7.86 6.49 2.25
CA GLU A 67 9.17 6.00 2.73
C GLU A 67 9.08 5.15 4.00
N THR A 68 7.90 5.05 4.61
CA THR A 68 7.63 4.25 5.82
C THR A 68 6.74 3.02 5.50
N PRO A 69 6.88 1.91 6.24
CA PRO A 69 5.94 0.79 6.17
C PRO A 69 4.50 1.23 6.47
N VAL A 70 3.55 0.61 5.76
CA VAL A 70 2.12 0.84 5.96
C VAL A 70 1.40 -0.50 6.12
N VAL A 71 0.75 -0.69 7.25
CA VAL A 71 -0.12 -1.84 7.56
C VAL A 71 -1.57 -1.38 7.48
N LEU A 72 -2.35 -1.96 6.56
CA LEU A 72 -3.76 -1.65 6.37
C LEU A 72 -4.62 -2.85 6.79
N ILE A 73 -5.58 -2.61 7.68
CA ILE A 73 -6.39 -3.66 8.31
C ILE A 73 -7.86 -3.41 8.01
N CYS A 74 -8.56 -4.40 7.46
CA CYS A 74 -10.00 -4.30 7.23
C CYS A 74 -10.75 -4.26 8.57
N GLY A 75 -11.33 -3.10 8.91
CA GLY A 75 -12.11 -2.87 10.15
C GLY A 75 -13.61 -2.69 9.94
N HIS A 76 -14.09 -3.00 8.75
CA HIS A 76 -15.47 -2.74 8.35
C HIS A 76 -16.44 -3.81 8.89
N GLY A 77 -17.52 -3.39 9.58
CA GLY A 77 -18.51 -4.31 10.18
C GLY A 77 -19.80 -4.56 9.39
N GLY A 78 -20.07 -3.81 8.32
CA GLY A 78 -21.38 -3.83 7.64
C GLY A 78 -21.62 -4.99 6.65
N ARG A 79 -20.59 -5.49 5.96
CA ARG A 79 -20.62 -6.64 5.03
C ARG A 79 -19.99 -7.86 5.70
N ASP A 80 -19.09 -7.67 6.66
CA ASP A 80 -18.56 -8.73 7.51
C ASP A 80 -18.40 -8.24 8.96
N GLN A 81 -19.33 -8.61 9.83
CA GLN A 81 -19.31 -8.22 11.24
C GLN A 81 -18.02 -8.67 11.95
N ARG A 82 -17.42 -9.79 11.52
CA ARG A 82 -16.18 -10.30 12.10
C ARG A 82 -15.03 -9.33 11.86
N CYS A 83 -14.96 -8.68 10.70
CA CYS A 83 -13.95 -7.64 10.44
C CYS A 83 -14.16 -6.40 11.32
N GLY A 84 -15.42 -6.03 11.59
CA GLY A 84 -15.74 -4.93 12.52
C GLY A 84 -15.24 -5.18 13.95
N VAL A 85 -15.31 -6.44 14.40
CA VAL A 85 -14.80 -6.84 15.72
C VAL A 85 -13.27 -7.02 15.71
N MET A 86 -12.74 -7.71 14.71
CA MET A 86 -11.31 -8.05 14.65
C MET A 86 -10.41 -6.87 14.31
N GLY A 87 -10.87 -5.93 13.48
CA GLY A 87 -10.05 -4.83 12.97
C GLY A 87 -9.36 -4.02 14.06
N PRO A 88 -10.10 -3.45 15.03
CA PRO A 88 -9.52 -2.69 16.13
C PRO A 88 -8.54 -3.49 16.99
N LEU A 89 -8.83 -4.78 17.23
CA LEU A 89 -7.94 -5.66 18.00
C LEU A 89 -6.60 -5.87 17.27
N LEU A 90 -6.67 -6.19 15.98
CA LEU A 90 -5.49 -6.35 15.14
C LEU A 90 -4.70 -5.03 15.05
N GLN A 91 -5.37 -3.89 14.91
CA GLN A 91 -4.71 -2.58 14.89
C GLN A 91 -3.89 -2.35 16.17
N ALA A 92 -4.50 -2.53 17.34
CA ALA A 92 -3.82 -2.37 18.62
C ALA A 92 -2.62 -3.32 18.75
N ASP A 93 -2.78 -4.59 18.38
CA ASP A 93 -1.69 -5.56 18.47
C ASP A 93 -0.53 -5.22 17.52
N PHE A 94 -0.81 -4.75 16.30
CA PHE A 94 0.22 -4.35 15.33
C PHE A 94 0.99 -3.13 15.82
N MET A 95 0.30 -2.12 16.35
CA MET A 95 0.93 -0.94 16.95
C MET A 95 1.87 -1.35 18.09
N ASN A 96 1.37 -2.15 19.05
CA ASN A 96 2.15 -2.62 20.19
C ASN A 96 3.36 -3.46 19.77
N ALA A 97 3.21 -4.34 18.78
CA ALA A 97 4.30 -5.19 18.30
C ALA A 97 5.42 -4.38 17.61
N LEU A 98 5.04 -3.39 16.79
CA LEU A 98 5.99 -2.48 16.15
C LEU A 98 6.71 -1.59 17.17
N GLU A 99 5.98 -1.03 18.14
CA GLU A 99 6.56 -0.21 19.22
C GLU A 99 7.58 -0.99 20.05
N ARG A 100 7.31 -2.26 20.40
CA ARG A 100 8.27 -3.13 21.09
C ARG A 100 9.58 -3.32 20.32
N LEU A 101 9.53 -3.22 19.00
CA LEU A 101 10.71 -3.30 18.13
C LEU A 101 11.36 -1.94 17.89
N GLY A 102 10.92 -0.89 18.59
CA GLY A 102 11.48 0.45 18.49
C GLY A 102 11.00 1.22 17.26
N PHE A 103 9.80 0.92 16.75
CA PHE A 103 9.13 1.79 15.80
C PHE A 103 8.32 2.87 16.51
N THR A 104 8.38 4.10 16.00
CA THR A 104 7.42 5.14 16.29
C THR A 104 6.17 4.89 15.43
N VAL A 105 5.01 4.71 16.05
CA VAL A 105 3.74 4.47 15.35
C VAL A 105 2.77 5.60 15.69
N PRO A 106 2.32 6.40 14.71
CA PRO A 106 1.33 7.44 14.96
C PRO A 106 0.05 6.87 15.58
N ALA A 107 -0.61 7.64 16.45
CA ALA A 107 -1.85 7.20 17.04
C ALA A 107 -2.92 6.99 15.96
N ALA A 108 -3.90 6.11 16.21
CA ALA A 108 -4.89 5.71 15.21
C ALA A 108 -5.71 6.86 14.61
N GLN A 109 -5.83 7.99 15.31
CA GLN A 109 -6.55 9.19 14.89
C GLN A 109 -5.66 10.26 14.26
N GLU A 110 -4.34 10.06 14.28
CA GLU A 110 -3.38 11.00 13.71
C GLU A 110 -3.19 10.77 12.21
N LEU A 111 -2.71 11.81 11.52
CA LEU A 111 -2.36 11.68 10.11
C LEU A 111 -1.15 10.75 9.97
N PRO A 112 -1.15 9.86 8.96
CA PRO A 112 -0.04 8.96 8.74
C PRO A 112 1.22 9.75 8.36
N VAL A 113 2.37 9.31 8.87
CA VAL A 113 3.69 9.86 8.53
C VAL A 113 4.25 9.08 7.35
N LEU A 114 4.08 9.62 6.14
CA LEU A 114 4.36 8.91 4.89
C LEU A 114 5.71 9.30 4.24
N GLY A 115 6.19 10.54 4.40
CA GLY A 115 7.42 11.04 3.76
C GLY A 115 8.58 11.31 4.74
N ALA A 116 9.82 11.37 4.21
CA ALA A 116 11.10 11.71 4.85
C ALA A 116 11.11 11.40 6.37
N GLY A 117 11.31 10.17 6.80
CA GLY A 117 12.35 9.24 6.39
C GLY A 117 13.11 8.90 7.66
N CYS A 118 13.42 7.62 7.85
CA CYS A 118 14.30 7.09 8.89
C CYS A 118 15.67 7.81 8.86
N LYS A 119 15.72 9.01 9.44
CA LYS A 119 16.91 9.82 9.66
C LYS A 119 17.32 9.58 11.12
N GLY A 120 18.28 8.68 11.31
CA GLY A 120 18.69 8.24 12.65
C GLY A 120 17.73 7.21 13.22
N ALA A 121 17.94 6.82 14.48
CA ALA A 121 17.31 5.70 15.18
C ALA A 121 15.76 5.67 15.21
N ASP A 122 15.08 6.64 14.61
CA ASP A 122 13.62 6.75 14.53
C ASP A 122 13.10 5.97 13.31
N ARG A 123 12.60 4.76 13.55
CA ARG A 123 11.91 3.96 12.53
C ARG A 123 10.42 4.22 12.65
N THR A 124 9.79 4.86 11.67
CA THR A 124 8.33 5.07 11.70
C THR A 124 7.59 4.01 10.92
N ALA A 125 6.45 3.54 11.44
CA ALA A 125 5.52 2.66 10.74
C ALA A 125 4.08 3.15 10.92
N ASN A 126 3.23 2.95 9.91
CA ASN A 126 1.83 3.38 9.96
C ASN A 126 0.90 2.17 10.03
N VAL A 127 -0.08 2.21 10.94
CA VAL A 127 -1.10 1.16 11.08
C VAL A 127 -2.49 1.78 11.00
N GLY A 128 -3.23 1.47 9.93
CA GLY A 128 -4.52 2.08 9.64
C GLY A 128 -5.66 1.08 9.46
N LEU A 129 -6.84 1.43 9.97
CA LEU A 129 -8.07 0.76 9.59
C LEU A 129 -8.54 1.25 8.23
N ILE A 130 -8.98 0.31 7.40
CA ILE A 130 -9.53 0.55 6.07
C ILE A 130 -10.89 -0.12 5.96
N SER A 131 -11.63 0.32 4.95
CA SER A 131 -12.87 -0.34 4.54
C SER A 131 -12.61 -1.74 3.97
N HIS A 132 -13.66 -2.42 3.56
CA HIS A 132 -13.61 -3.77 3.01
C HIS A 132 -12.63 -3.88 1.83
N ILE A 133 -11.63 -4.76 1.95
CA ILE A 133 -10.74 -5.15 0.85
C ILE A 133 -10.77 -6.67 0.70
N GLY A 134 -10.93 -7.14 -0.54
CA GLY A 134 -11.04 -8.56 -0.88
C GLY A 134 -12.47 -9.09 -0.73
N GLY A 135 -12.62 -10.42 -0.76
CA GLY A 135 -13.92 -11.05 -0.51
C GLY A 135 -14.20 -11.25 0.98
N HIS A 136 -15.46 -11.22 1.40
CA HIS A 136 -15.92 -11.50 2.78
C HIS A 136 -15.85 -12.99 3.17
N LYS A 137 -15.18 -13.82 2.35
CA LYS A 137 -14.96 -15.23 2.68
C LYS A 137 -14.10 -15.36 3.94
N PHE A 138 -13.22 -14.40 4.21
CA PHE A 138 -12.28 -14.42 5.33
C PHE A 138 -12.27 -13.09 6.09
N ALA A 139 -12.35 -13.17 7.42
CA ALA A 139 -12.09 -12.05 8.31
C ALA A 139 -10.57 -11.88 8.55
N GLY A 140 -10.17 -10.74 9.10
CA GLY A 140 -8.75 -10.46 9.38
C GLY A 140 -7.92 -10.28 8.11
N ASN A 141 -8.40 -9.45 7.19
CA ASN A 141 -7.63 -9.07 6.00
C ASN A 141 -6.64 -7.96 6.39
N VAL A 142 -5.36 -8.21 6.12
CA VAL A 142 -4.25 -7.29 6.41
C VAL A 142 -3.41 -7.14 5.16
N ILE A 143 -3.00 -5.91 4.84
CA ILE A 143 -2.08 -5.61 3.75
C ILE A 143 -0.87 -4.91 4.32
N VAL A 144 0.32 -5.45 4.05
CA VAL A 144 1.60 -4.88 4.46
C VAL A 144 2.29 -4.32 3.23
N TYR A 145 2.46 -3.00 3.18
CA TYR A 145 3.23 -2.32 2.14
C TYR A 145 4.59 -1.91 2.68
N LEU A 146 5.65 -2.34 2.00
CA LEU A 146 7.03 -2.01 2.34
C LEU A 146 7.64 -1.15 1.22
N PRO A 147 8.04 0.10 1.52
CA PRO A 147 8.49 1.02 0.48
C PRO A 147 9.79 0.56 -0.19
N PRO A 148 10.10 1.01 -1.42
CA PRO A 148 11.28 0.55 -2.17
C PRO A 148 12.61 0.79 -1.47
N ARG A 149 12.68 1.81 -0.59
CA ARG A 149 13.88 2.15 0.19
C ARG A 149 13.89 1.52 1.59
N TYR A 150 12.91 0.67 1.90
CA TYR A 150 12.82 0.04 3.21
C TYR A 150 14.02 -0.88 3.48
N GLY A 151 14.61 -0.77 4.67
CA GLY A 151 15.81 -1.50 5.07
C GLY A 151 17.13 -0.91 4.57
N LEU A 152 17.13 0.18 3.79
CA LEU A 152 18.35 0.88 3.40
C LEU A 152 18.84 1.79 4.54
N GLU A 153 19.89 1.36 5.26
CA GLU A 153 20.67 2.26 6.11
C GLU A 153 21.71 3.03 5.29
N HIS A 154 22.03 4.27 5.69
CA HIS A 154 23.04 5.08 4.99
C HIS A 154 24.40 4.35 4.94
N GLY A 155 24.82 3.95 3.73
CA GLY A 155 26.18 3.49 3.45
C GLY A 155 26.41 1.97 3.38
N LYS A 156 25.38 1.12 3.54
CA LYS A 156 25.49 -0.33 3.32
C LYS A 156 24.65 -0.75 2.11
N VAL A 157 25.32 -1.17 1.03
CA VAL A 157 24.69 -1.64 -0.23
C VAL A 157 24.32 -3.13 -0.14
N GLU A 158 24.86 -3.87 0.83
CA GLU A 158 24.39 -5.21 1.21
C GLU A 158 23.25 -5.06 2.24
N GLY A 159 22.01 -5.43 1.89
CA GLY A 159 20.89 -5.42 2.85
C GLY A 159 19.56 -4.81 2.37
N ILE A 160 19.26 -4.80 1.07
CA ILE A 160 17.90 -4.45 0.60
C ILE A 160 16.92 -5.46 1.21
N HIS A 161 15.90 -4.96 1.90
CA HIS A 161 14.88 -5.82 2.47
C HIS A 161 14.21 -6.64 1.36
N PRO A 162 14.09 -7.99 1.46
CA PRO A 162 13.61 -8.84 0.35
C PRO A 162 12.23 -8.47 -0.20
N LEU A 163 11.40 -7.85 0.64
CA LEU A 163 10.06 -7.39 0.29
C LEU A 163 9.96 -5.87 0.04
N ALA A 164 11.08 -5.15 -0.07
CA ALA A 164 11.08 -3.73 -0.42
C ALA A 164 10.40 -3.50 -1.77
N GLY A 165 9.52 -2.51 -1.83
CA GLY A 165 8.72 -2.19 -3.02
C GLY A 165 7.58 -3.18 -3.27
N LYS A 166 7.16 -3.96 -2.26
CA LYS A 166 6.08 -4.95 -2.38
C LYS A 166 4.93 -4.67 -1.42
N GLY A 167 3.73 -5.01 -1.84
CA GLY A 167 2.56 -5.17 -1.00
C GLY A 167 2.26 -6.66 -0.79
N ILE A 168 1.97 -7.06 0.45
CA ILE A 168 1.70 -8.45 0.84
C ILE A 168 0.32 -8.53 1.49
N TRP A 169 -0.54 -9.42 0.99
CA TRP A 169 -1.90 -9.63 1.49
C TRP A 169 -1.94 -10.88 2.35
N TYR A 170 -2.40 -10.69 3.58
CA TYR A 170 -2.73 -11.75 4.52
C TYR A 170 -4.24 -11.79 4.78
N GLY A 171 -4.76 -12.99 5.01
CA GLY A 171 -6.17 -13.19 5.38
C GLY A 171 -6.32 -14.32 6.39
N ARG A 172 -7.39 -14.28 7.20
CA ARG A 172 -7.56 -15.08 8.42
C ARG A 172 -6.55 -14.71 9.51
N VAL A 173 -6.11 -13.46 9.55
CA VAL A 173 -5.23 -12.96 10.60
C VAL A 173 -6.02 -12.85 11.91
N GLU A 174 -5.38 -13.24 13.00
CA GLU A 174 -5.88 -13.22 14.37
C GLU A 174 -4.79 -12.58 15.25
N PRO A 175 -5.10 -12.09 16.46
CA PRO A 175 -4.14 -11.49 17.39
C PRO A 175 -2.83 -12.27 17.54
N ARG A 176 -2.93 -13.60 17.70
CA ARG A 176 -1.77 -14.49 17.83
C ARG A 176 -0.82 -14.48 16.63
N HIS A 177 -1.29 -14.08 15.44
CA HIS A 177 -0.49 -14.05 14.22
C HIS A 177 0.30 -12.75 14.06
N VAL A 178 -0.06 -11.68 14.79
CA VAL A 178 0.47 -10.33 14.58
C VAL A 178 1.98 -10.27 14.80
N GLU A 179 2.46 -10.83 15.91
CA GLU A 179 3.90 -10.88 16.23
C GLU A 179 4.67 -11.59 15.11
N GLY A 180 4.15 -12.72 14.61
CA GLY A 180 4.73 -13.45 13.49
C GLY A 180 4.82 -12.60 12.23
N ILE A 181 3.74 -11.90 11.85
CA ILE A 181 3.74 -11.04 10.66
C ILE A 181 4.78 -9.92 10.79
N VAL A 182 4.89 -9.29 11.96
CA VAL A 182 5.88 -8.24 12.19
C VAL A 182 7.30 -8.80 12.04
N GLN A 183 7.64 -9.88 12.75
CA GLN A 183 8.99 -10.46 12.75
C GLN A 183 9.38 -11.06 11.39
N GLU A 184 8.49 -11.86 10.80
CA GLU A 184 8.79 -12.58 9.57
C GLU A 184 8.74 -11.62 8.38
N THR A 185 7.67 -10.84 8.25
CA THR A 185 7.44 -10.03 7.03
C THR A 185 8.05 -8.65 7.11
N ILE A 186 7.83 -7.91 8.19
CA ILE A 186 8.29 -6.51 8.29
C ILE A 186 9.78 -6.43 8.65
N MET A 187 10.30 -7.36 9.46
CA MET A 187 11.70 -7.32 9.86
C MET A 187 12.60 -8.18 8.96
N SER A 188 12.14 -9.38 8.61
CA SER A 188 13.00 -10.39 7.98
C SER A 188 12.75 -10.60 6.48
N GLY A 189 11.72 -9.98 5.90
CA GLY A 189 11.36 -10.15 4.49
C GLY A 189 10.88 -11.55 4.10
N ARG A 190 10.35 -12.33 5.05
CA ARG A 190 9.76 -13.66 4.84
C ARG A 190 8.23 -13.60 4.84
N ILE A 191 7.62 -14.44 4.00
CA ILE A 191 6.17 -14.54 3.87
C ILE A 191 5.68 -15.73 4.70
N ILE A 192 4.60 -15.51 5.46
CA ILE A 192 3.91 -16.59 6.18
C ILE A 192 2.89 -17.23 5.23
N GLU A 193 3.26 -18.35 4.62
CA GLU A 193 2.51 -18.98 3.52
C GLU A 193 1.05 -19.30 3.89
N GLU A 194 0.81 -19.80 5.11
CA GLU A 194 -0.53 -20.19 5.58
C GLU A 194 -1.54 -19.02 5.57
N LEU A 195 -1.05 -17.80 5.81
CA LEU A 195 -1.83 -16.58 5.84
C LEU A 195 -1.87 -15.88 4.48
N PHE A 196 -0.91 -16.16 3.60
CA PHE A 196 -0.70 -15.45 2.34
C PHE A 196 -1.88 -15.60 1.37
N ARG A 197 -2.32 -14.50 0.78
CA ARG A 197 -3.44 -14.45 -0.19
C ARG A 197 -3.05 -13.79 -1.52
N GLY A 198 -1.82 -13.33 -1.64
CA GLY A 198 -1.29 -12.67 -2.82
C GLY A 198 -0.36 -11.52 -2.46
N GLY A 199 0.37 -11.03 -3.46
CA GLY A 199 1.18 -9.83 -3.33
C GLY A 199 1.20 -9.05 -4.62
N ILE A 200 1.79 -7.87 -4.56
CA ILE A 200 2.00 -7.02 -5.74
C ILE A 200 3.35 -6.32 -5.64
N GLU A 201 4.01 -6.15 -6.75
CA GLU A 201 5.23 -5.35 -6.87
C GLU A 201 4.90 -3.91 -7.29
N ALA A 202 5.89 -3.02 -7.20
CA ALA A 202 5.72 -1.59 -7.51
C ALA A 202 5.28 -1.32 -8.97
N ASP A 203 5.59 -2.23 -9.89
CA ASP A 203 5.20 -2.18 -11.30
C ASP A 203 3.81 -2.80 -11.57
N GLY A 204 3.14 -3.34 -10.55
CA GLY A 204 1.85 -4.01 -10.65
C GLY A 204 1.93 -5.51 -10.90
N THR A 205 3.12 -6.10 -11.00
CA THR A 205 3.29 -7.55 -11.13
C THR A 205 2.70 -8.26 -9.91
N VAL A 206 1.84 -9.26 -10.16
CA VAL A 206 1.15 -10.01 -9.10
C VAL A 206 2.04 -11.15 -8.60
N LEU A 207 2.25 -11.20 -7.29
CA LEU A 207 2.97 -12.27 -6.62
C LEU A 207 1.99 -13.38 -6.21
N ARG A 208 2.35 -14.62 -6.55
CA ARG A 208 1.61 -15.83 -6.19
C ARG A 208 2.61 -16.87 -5.67
N ILE A 209 2.18 -17.63 -4.69
CA ILE A 209 2.89 -18.84 -4.23
C ILE A 209 2.15 -20.02 -4.87
N HIS A 210 2.90 -20.89 -5.53
CA HIS A 210 2.41 -22.08 -6.21
C HIS A 210 2.54 -23.30 -5.32
#